data_AF-A0A5C1ALA4-F1
#
_entry.id   AF-A0A5C1ALA4-F1
#
_cell.length_a   1.000
_cell.length_b   1.000
_cell.length_c   1.000
_cell.angle_alpha   90.00
_cell.angle_beta   90.00
_cell.angle_gamma   90.00
#
_symmetry.space_group_name_H-M   'P 1'
#
loop_
_entity.id
_entity.type
_entity.pdbx_description
1 polymer ?
#
loop_
_entity_poly.entity_id
_entity_poly.type
_entity_poly.pdbx_seq_one_letter_code
_entity_poly.pdbx_strand_id
1 'polypeptide(L)' 'MTALVLTPFSTRQNAVEVARQDYRLAKKHYQDVCERRDATCPACVLQFQSASERRQAAFEAYMAAMSAQ' A
#
# COMPACT_ATOMS: atom_id res chain seq x y z
N MET A 1 14.89 7.76 33.10
CA MET A 1 14.45 6.49 32.48
C MET A 1 12.93 6.50 32.49
N THR A 2 12.31 6.94 31.39
CA THR A 2 10.85 7.07 31.30
C THR A 2 10.34 5.94 30.42
N ALA A 3 9.75 4.92 31.03
CA ALA A 3 9.12 3.82 30.33
C ALA A 3 7.87 4.37 29.62
N LEU A 4 7.97 4.57 28.31
CA LEU A 4 6.82 4.85 27.46
C LEU A 4 5.95 3.59 27.45
N VAL A 5 4.86 3.63 28.20
CA VAL A 5 3.78 2.65 28.15
C VAL A 5 3.18 2.74 26.74
N LEU A 6 3.66 1.90 25.84
CA LEU A 6 3.09 1.69 24.51
C LEU A 6 1.73 1.02 24.70
N THR A 7 0.69 1.82 24.85
CA THR A 7 -0.69 1.35 24.83
C THR A 7 -1.00 0.72 23.47
N PRO A 8 -1.60 -0.48 23.41
CA PRO A 8 -1.87 -1.20 22.16
C PRO A 8 -2.80 -0.45 21.19
N PHE A 9 -3.51 0.57 21.68
CA PHE A 9 -4.35 1.46 20.87
C PHE A 9 -3.52 2.35 19.93
N SER A 10 -2.38 2.88 20.39
CA SER A 10 -1.49 3.72 19.58
C SER A 10 -0.79 2.90 18.49
N THR A 11 -0.47 1.63 18.74
CA THR A 11 0.11 0.73 17.74
C THR A 11 -0.89 0.38 16.63
N ARG A 12 -2.18 0.25 16.96
CA ARG A 12 -3.25 -0.06 15.99
C ARG A 12 -3.63 1.13 15.11
N GLN A 13 -3.73 2.34 15.68
CA GLN A 13 -3.94 3.56 14.88
C GLN A 13 -2.76 3.79 13.92
N ASN A 14 -1.53 3.55 14.40
CA ASN A 14 -0.34 3.63 13.57
C ASN A 14 -0.36 2.60 12.42
N ALA A 15 -0.83 1.37 12.66
CA ALA A 15 -0.95 0.35 11.61
C ALA A 15 -1.92 0.73 10.48
N VAL A 16 -3.07 1.33 10.79
CA VAL A 16 -4.03 1.80 9.77
C VAL A 16 -3.47 2.99 8.98
N GLU A 17 -2.78 3.91 9.64
CA GLU A 17 -2.13 5.05 8.98
C GLU A 17 -0.99 4.62 8.06
N VAL A 18 -0.16 3.67 8.50
CA VAL A 18 0.90 3.05 7.69
C VAL A 18 0.31 2.34 6.48
N ALA A 19 -0.69 1.48 6.66
CA ALA A 19 -1.34 0.78 5.55
C ALA A 19 -2.02 1.74 4.55
N ARG A 20 -2.59 2.85 5.05
CA ARG A 20 -3.16 3.92 4.21
C ARG A 20 -2.08 4.64 3.39
N GLN A 21 -0.91 4.87 3.98
CA GLN A 21 0.22 5.51 3.29
C GLN A 21 0.80 4.58 2.22
N ASP A 22 0.99 3.30 2.54
CA ASP A 22 1.46 2.28 1.60
C ASP A 22 0.51 2.11 0.42
N TYR A 23 -0.81 2.06 0.69
CA TYR A 23 -1.80 2.04 -0.38
C TYR A 23 -1.73 3.28 -1.28
N ARG A 24 -1.53 4.47 -0.72
CA ARG A 24 -1.36 5.70 -1.52
C ARG A 24 -0.11 5.67 -2.39
N LEU A 25 1.01 5.18 -1.87
CA LEU A 25 2.25 5.04 -2.62
C LEU A 25 2.10 4.01 -3.75
N ALA A 26 1.52 2.84 -3.46
CA ALA A 26 1.25 1.81 -4.45
C ALA A 26 0.30 2.29 -5.55
N LYS A 27 -0.74 3.06 -5.18
CA LYS A 27 -1.67 3.68 -6.15
C LYS A 27 -0.97 4.69 -7.05
N LYS A 28 -0.11 5.56 -6.50
CA LYS A 28 0.66 6.52 -7.28
C LYS A 28 1.62 5.82 -8.25
N HIS A 29 2.36 4.83 -7.76
CA HIS A 29 3.25 4.04 -8.61
C HIS A 29 2.50 3.34 -9.75
N TYR A 30 1.31 2.78 -9.46
CA TYR A 30 0.44 2.22 -10.49
C TYR A 30 0.02 3.26 -11.53
N GLN A 31 -0.34 4.49 -11.12
CA GLN A 31 -0.65 5.58 -12.05
C GLN A 31 0.55 5.94 -12.93
N ASP A 32 1.75 6.06 -12.34
CA ASP A 32 2.97 6.36 -13.10
C ASP A 32 3.27 5.26 -14.14
N VAL A 33 3.04 3.99 -13.79
CA VAL A 33 3.19 2.85 -14.72
C VAL A 33 2.11 2.87 -15.80
N CYS A 34 0.87 3.26 -15.48
CA CYS A 34 -0.19 3.44 -16.47
C CYS A 34 0.14 4.54 -17.49
N GLU A 35 0.67 5.68 -17.04
CA GLU A 35 1.05 6.80 -17.91
C GLU A 35 2.22 6.45 -18.83
N ARG A 36 3.12 5.57 -18.37
CA ARG A 36 4.27 5.07 -19.13
C ARG A 36 4.01 3.73 -19.83
N ARG A 37 2.77 3.23 -19.80
CA ARG A 37 2.43 1.91 -20.31
C ARG A 37 2.50 1.93 -21.84
N ASP A 38 3.58 1.39 -22.36
CA ASP A 38 3.67 1.01 -23.76
C ASP A 38 3.15 -0.44 -23.92
N ALA A 39 2.02 -0.60 -24.62
CA ALA A 39 1.40 -1.90 -24.85
C ALA A 39 2.21 -2.80 -25.79
N THR A 40 3.19 -2.25 -26.51
CA THR A 40 4.08 -3.01 -27.39
C THR A 40 5.34 -3.51 -26.68
N CYS A 41 5.61 -3.05 -25.44
CA CYS A 41 6.75 -3.50 -24.65
C CYS A 41 6.33 -4.55 -23.60
N PRO A 42 6.76 -5.82 -23.72
CA PRO A 42 6.43 -6.88 -22.76
C PRO A 42 6.88 -6.55 -21.33
N ALA A 43 8.00 -5.84 -21.16
CA ALA A 43 8.48 -5.41 -19.86
C ALA A 43 7.54 -4.38 -19.21
N CYS A 44 6.94 -3.47 -19.99
CA CYS A 44 5.95 -2.51 -19.49
C CYS A 44 4.65 -3.21 -19.08
N VAL A 45 4.25 -4.27 -19.80
CA VAL A 45 3.08 -5.09 -19.43
C VAL A 45 3.31 -5.83 -18.10
N LEU A 46 4.48 -6.43 -17.91
CA LEU A 46 4.85 -7.08 -16.64
C LEU A 46 4.94 -6.08 -15.49
N GLN A 47 5.51 -4.90 -15.71
CA GLN A 47 5.55 -3.83 -14.72
C GLN A 47 4.15 -3.36 -14.33
N PHE A 48 3.24 -3.23 -15.29
CA PHE A 48 1.85 -2.88 -15.04
C PHE A 48 1.13 -3.94 -14.20
N GLN A 49 1.31 -5.23 -14.52
CA GLN A 49 0.72 -6.33 -13.74
C GLN A 49 1.26 -6.32 -12.30
N SER A 50 2.58 -6.22 -12.12
CA SER A 50 3.19 -6.17 -10.79
C SER A 50 2.73 -4.94 -9.98
N ALA A 51 2.62 -3.77 -10.62
CA ALA A 51 2.12 -2.56 -9.96
C ALA A 51 0.64 -2.70 -9.57
N SER A 52 -0.16 -3.36 -10.40
CA SER A 52 -1.57 -3.66 -10.12
C SER A 52 -1.71 -4.60 -8.92
N GLU A 53 -0.92 -5.68 -8.87
CA GLU A 53 -0.91 -6.63 -7.76
C GLU A 53 -0.48 -5.96 -6.45
N ARG A 54 0.57 -5.14 -6.48
CA ARG A 54 1.02 -4.38 -5.29
C ARG A 54 -0.04 -3.42 -4.78
N ARG A 55 -0.74 -2.72 -5.68
CA ARG A 55 -1.86 -1.85 -5.30
C ARG A 55 -2.99 -2.66 -4.65
N GLN A 56 -3.32 -3.82 -5.21
CA GLN A 56 -4.37 -4.68 -4.69
C GLN A 56 -4.01 -5.25 -3.31
N ALA A 57 -2.80 -5.78 -3.14
CA ALA A 57 -2.31 -6.27 -1.86
C ALA A 57 -2.28 -5.17 -0.78
N ALA A 58 -1.83 -3.95 -1.13
CA ALA A 58 -1.84 -2.83 -0.20
C ALA A 58 -3.27 -2.38 0.18
N PHE A 59 -4.23 -2.49 -0.75
CA PHE A 59 -5.64 -2.23 -0.47
C PHE A 59 -6.23 -3.27 0.50
N GLU A 60 -5.95 -4.54 0.25
CA GLU A 60 -6.40 -5.64 1.12
C GLU A 60 -5.80 -5.52 2.53
N ALA A 61 -4.51 -5.17 2.63
CA ALA A 61 -3.86 -4.90 3.91
C ALA A 61 -4.50 -3.71 4.65
N TYR A 62 -4.83 -2.62 3.94
CA TYR A 62 -5.53 -1.48 4.52
C TYR A 62 -6.94 -1.85 5.00
N MET A 63 -7.69 -2.62 4.22
CA MET A 63 -9.02 -3.09 4.61
C MET A 63 -8.96 -4.03 5.81
N ALA A 64 -7.98 -4.95 5.84
CA ALA A 64 -7.75 -5.84 6.98
C ALA A 64 -7.38 -5.06 8.25
N ALA A 65 -6.55 -4.02 8.12
CA ALA A 65 -6.19 -3.15 9.23
C ALA A 65 -7.40 -2.34 9.74
N MET A 66 -8.30 -1.91 8.86
CA MET A 66 -9.55 -1.22 9.25
C MET A 66 -10.57 -2.16 9.89
N SER A 67 -10.70 -3.42 9.42
CA SER A 67 -11.64 -4.39 9.99
C SER A 67 -11.18 -4.99 11.33
N ALA A 68 -9.93 -4.77 11.71
CA ALA A 68 -9.37 -5.18 13.00
C ALA A 68 -9.54 -4.11 14.11
N GLN A 69 -10.24 -3.00 13.81
CA GLN A 69 -10.70 -2.00 14.79
C GLN A 69 -11.99 -2.47 15.45
#